data_AF-A0A8D8D0R5-F1
#
_entry.id   AF-A0A8D8D0R5-F1
#
_cell.length_a   1.000
_cell.length_b   1.000
_cell.length_c   1.000
_cell.angle_alpha   90.00
_cell.angle_beta   90.00
_cell.angle_gamma   90.00
#
_symmetry.space_group_name_H-M   'P 1'
#
loop_
_entity.id
_entity.type
_entity.pdbx_description
1 polymer ?
#
loop_
_entity_poly.entity_id
_entity_poly.type
_entity_poly.pdbx_seq_one_letter_code
_entity_poly.pdbx_strand_id
1 'polypeptide(L)'
;HNLPLFEKLRKEAPEMLDKIIPVKGDVMLLGLGLSTDDLQMMCNVSVIFHVAASVRFDDPLKDAILLNTRGSREVFRFGQSLKNLSVIMHVSTTYSNPDRYEIEEMVTSLKRSR
;
A
#
# COMPACT_ATOMS: atom_id res chain seq x y z
N HIS A 1 14.85 -13.02 15.22
CA HIS A 1 14.98 -11.54 15.28
C HIS A 1 14.21 -11.00 16.47
N ASN A 2 14.89 -10.44 17.48
CA ASN A 2 14.26 -9.81 18.65
C ASN A 2 14.51 -8.30 18.59
N LEU A 3 13.68 -7.57 17.83
CA LEU A 3 13.82 -6.12 17.67
C LEU A 3 13.22 -5.41 18.90
N PRO A 4 13.93 -4.43 19.52
CA PRO A 4 13.46 -3.73 20.72
C PRO A 4 12.10 -3.03 20.55
N LEU A 5 11.80 -2.59 19.33
CA LEU A 5 10.61 -1.82 18.98
C LEU A 5 9.29 -2.48 19.42
N PHE A 6 9.22 -3.81 19.40
CA PHE A 6 8.01 -4.56 19.72
C PHE A 6 8.05 -5.22 21.10
N GLU A 7 9.05 -4.95 21.94
CA GLU A 7 9.15 -5.57 23.26
C GLU A 7 7.99 -5.20 24.17
N LYS A 8 7.58 -3.93 24.17
CA LYS A 8 6.45 -3.46 24.99
C LYS A 8 5.17 -4.22 24.61
N LEU A 9 4.90 -4.32 23.30
CA LEU A 9 3.75 -5.06 22.78
C LEU A 9 3.80 -6.55 23.20
N ARG A 10 4.96 -7.20 23.06
CA ARG A 10 5.13 -8.61 23.46
C ARG A 10 4.96 -8.84 24.97
N LYS A 11 5.29 -7.86 25.80
CA LYS A 11 5.16 -7.97 27.27
C LYS A 11 3.76 -7.62 27.75
N GLU A 12 3.15 -6.58 27.20
CA GLU A 12 1.90 -6.01 27.72
C GLU A 12 0.65 -6.53 27.00
N ALA A 13 0.75 -6.94 25.72
CA ALA A 13 -0.39 -7.38 24.91
C ALA A 13 0.03 -8.33 23.77
N PRO A 14 0.59 -9.53 24.08
CA PRO A 14 1.09 -10.46 23.06
C PRO A 14 0.01 -10.92 22.06
N GLU A 15 -1.25 -11.03 22.48
CA GLU A 15 -2.40 -11.42 21.67
C GLU A 15 -2.72 -10.43 20.53
N MET A 16 -2.21 -9.20 20.61
CA MET A 16 -2.36 -8.23 19.53
C MET A 16 -1.63 -8.67 18.25
N LEU A 17 -0.63 -9.54 18.36
CA LEU A 17 0.06 -10.10 17.20
C LEU A 17 -0.80 -11.09 16.42
N ASP A 18 -1.82 -11.70 17.04
CA ASP A 18 -2.75 -12.61 16.37
C ASP A 18 -3.63 -11.90 15.34
N LYS A 19 -3.70 -10.57 15.41
CA LYS A 19 -4.38 -9.72 14.42
C LYS A 19 -3.57 -9.56 13.12
N ILE A 20 -2.30 -9.95 13.12
CA ILE A 20 -1.40 -9.81 11.98
C ILE A 20 -1.43 -11.10 11.17
N ILE A 21 -2.04 -11.03 9.99
CA ILE A 21 -2.08 -12.15 9.04
C ILE A 21 -1.12 -11.82 7.90
N PRO A 22 0.07 -12.44 7.85
CA PRO A 22 1.00 -12.20 6.76
C PRO A 22 0.49 -12.82 5.47
N VAL A 23 0.56 -12.06 4.39
CA VAL A 23 0.19 -12.52 3.04
C VAL A 23 1.41 -12.45 2.15
N LYS A 24 1.71 -13.53 1.43
CA LYS A 24 2.80 -13.53 0.46
C LYS A 24 2.35 -12.75 -0.77
N GLY A 25 3.15 -11.78 -1.19
CA GLY A 25 2.86 -10.97 -2.38
C GLY A 25 4.07 -10.17 -2.82
N ASP A 26 3.99 -9.63 -4.03
CA ASP A 26 4.96 -8.73 -4.62
C ASP A 26 4.21 -7.69 -5.46
N VAL A 27 4.33 -6.42 -5.07
CA VAL A 27 3.68 -5.29 -5.76
C VAL A 27 4.20 -5.09 -7.18
N MET A 28 5.38 -5.63 -7.50
CA MET A 28 5.89 -5.65 -8.86
C MET A 28 5.17 -6.70 -9.72
N LEU A 29 4.43 -7.66 -9.17
CA LEU A 29 3.71 -8.66 -9.96
C LEU A 29 2.28 -8.22 -10.29
N LEU A 30 1.74 -8.77 -11.39
CA LEU A 30 0.32 -8.61 -11.71
C LEU A 30 -0.54 -9.26 -10.62
N GLY A 31 -1.66 -8.63 -10.27
CA GLY A 31 -2.49 -9.12 -9.16
C GLY A 31 -1.74 -9.17 -7.82
N LEU A 32 -0.68 -8.37 -7.66
CA LEU A 32 0.16 -8.30 -6.46
C LEU A 32 0.85 -9.63 -6.11
N GLY A 33 0.91 -10.59 -7.05
CA GLY A 33 1.43 -11.93 -6.80
C GLY A 33 0.57 -12.77 -5.84
N LEU A 34 -0.68 -12.35 -5.61
CA LEU A 34 -1.61 -13.01 -4.69
C LEU A 34 -2.21 -14.26 -5.33
N SER A 35 -2.41 -15.30 -4.52
CA SER A 35 -3.19 -16.47 -4.92
C SER A 35 -4.69 -16.19 -4.81
N THR A 36 -5.50 -17.09 -5.40
CA THR A 36 -6.96 -17.02 -5.25
C THR A 36 -7.39 -17.15 -3.78
N ASP A 37 -6.69 -17.98 -2.99
CA ASP A 37 -6.99 -18.17 -1.57
C ASP A 37 -6.71 -16.89 -0.76
N ASP A 38 -5.61 -16.18 -1.06
CA ASP A 38 -5.30 -14.90 -0.43
C ASP A 38 -6.38 -13.84 -0.73
N LEU A 39 -6.84 -13.78 -1.98
CA LEU A 39 -7.91 -12.87 -2.40
C LEU A 39 -9.23 -13.18 -1.69
N GLN A 40 -9.56 -14.45 -1.52
CA GLN A 40 -10.76 -14.87 -0.79
C GLN A 40 -10.65 -14.53 0.70
N MET A 41 -9.49 -14.76 1.32
CA MET A 41 -9.24 -14.39 2.71
C MET A 41 -9.42 -12.88 2.94
N MET A 42 -8.99 -12.05 1.97
CA MET A 42 -9.06 -10.60 2.05
C MET A 42 -10.36 -9.98 1.50
N CYS A 43 -11.37 -10.78 1.15
CA CYS A 43 -12.59 -10.28 0.48
C CYS A 43 -13.39 -9.24 1.30
N ASN A 44 -13.18 -9.19 2.62
CA ASN A 44 -13.86 -8.28 3.55
C ASN A 44 -12.99 -7.10 4.00
N VAL A 45 -11.86 -6.83 3.35
CA VAL A 45 -11.05 -5.65 3.64
C VAL A 45 -11.87 -4.37 3.39
N SER A 46 -11.87 -3.48 4.38
CA SER A 46 -12.60 -2.20 4.35
C SER A 46 -11.69 -0.97 4.24
N VAL A 47 -10.41 -1.10 4.59
CA VAL A 47 -9.43 -0.02 4.53
C VAL A 47 -8.12 -0.58 3.98
N ILE A 48 -7.55 0.10 2.99
CA ILE A 48 -6.23 -0.22 2.43
C ILE A 48 -5.27 0.92 2.73
N PHE A 49 -4.11 0.59 3.30
CA PHE A 49 -2.96 1.49 3.38
C PHE A 49 -1.91 1.03 2.38
N HIS A 50 -1.71 1.80 1.32
CA HIS A 50 -0.69 1.51 0.30
C HIS A 50 0.57 2.33 0.58
N VAL A 51 1.56 1.69 1.19
CA VAL A 51 2.84 2.28 1.60
C VAL A 51 4.03 1.65 0.85
N ALA A 52 3.78 0.61 0.04
CA ALA A 52 4.84 -0.08 -0.69
C ALA A 52 5.36 0.79 -1.85
N ALA A 53 6.61 1.21 -1.73
CA ALA A 53 7.31 2.02 -2.72
C ALA A 53 8.83 1.82 -2.59
N SER A 54 9.56 2.09 -3.67
CA SER A 54 11.00 2.29 -3.64
C SER A 54 11.26 3.79 -3.62
N VAL A 55 12.08 4.20 -2.65
CA VAL A 55 12.56 5.58 -2.48
C VAL A 55 13.99 5.74 -3.00
N ARG A 56 14.50 4.74 -3.72
CA ARG A 56 15.85 4.76 -4.30
C ARG A 56 15.86 5.55 -5.59
N PHE A 57 16.80 6.50 -5.68
CA PHE A 57 16.99 7.33 -6.86
C PHE A 57 17.86 6.65 -7.93
N ASP A 58 18.51 5.55 -7.59
CA ASP A 58 19.40 4.78 -8.46
C ASP A 58 18.75 3.50 -9.01
N ASP A 59 17.45 3.30 -8.77
CA ASP A 59 16.73 2.17 -9.38
C ASP A 59 16.63 2.33 -10.90
N PRO A 60 16.77 1.24 -11.68
CA PRO A 60 16.47 1.27 -13.10
C PRO A 60 15.04 1.78 -13.32
N LEU A 61 14.85 2.69 -14.28
CA LEU A 61 13.54 3.31 -14.54
C LEU A 61 12.43 2.28 -14.73
N LYS A 62 12.73 1.17 -15.40
CA LYS A 62 11.78 0.07 -15.57
C LYS A 62 11.26 -0.45 -14.22
N ASP A 63 12.16 -0.73 -13.28
CA ASP A 63 11.80 -1.30 -11.99
C ASP A 63 11.04 -0.27 -11.15
N ALA A 64 11.47 0.99 -11.17
CA ALA A 64 10.76 2.10 -10.53
C ALA A 64 9.32 2.24 -11.05
N ILE A 65 9.10 2.12 -12.37
CA ILE A 65 7.75 2.13 -12.95
C ILE A 65 6.93 0.93 -12.49
N LEU A 66 7.52 -0.28 -12.50
CA LEU A 66 6.80 -1.48 -12.11
C LEU A 66 6.39 -1.46 -10.64
N LEU A 67 7.27 -0.98 -9.76
CA LEU A 67 7.06 -0.97 -8.33
C LEU A 67 6.17 0.20 -7.90
N ASN A 68 6.52 1.44 -8.26
CA ASN A 68 5.83 2.63 -7.75
C ASN A 68 4.55 2.96 -8.52
N THR A 69 4.55 2.80 -9.86
CA THR A 69 3.40 3.17 -10.69
C THR A 69 2.47 2.00 -10.94
N ARG A 70 2.96 0.89 -11.48
CA ARG A 70 2.13 -0.29 -11.73
C ARG A 70 1.68 -0.93 -10.42
N GLY A 71 2.56 -1.07 -9.43
CA GLY A 71 2.19 -1.63 -8.12
C GLY A 71 1.02 -0.87 -7.50
N SER A 72 1.07 0.46 -7.50
CA SER A 72 -0.07 1.29 -7.07
C SER A 72 -1.34 0.98 -7.86
N ARG A 73 -1.28 0.91 -9.19
CA ARG A 73 -2.43 0.54 -10.03
C ARG A 73 -3.02 -0.83 -9.65
N GLU A 74 -2.17 -1.84 -9.42
CA GLU A 74 -2.63 -3.18 -9.03
C GLU A 74 -3.32 -3.16 -7.66
N VAL A 75 -2.84 -2.34 -6.70
CA VAL A 75 -3.53 -2.14 -5.41
C VAL A 75 -4.89 -1.48 -5.59
N PHE A 76 -5.00 -0.44 -6.44
CA PHE A 76 -6.29 0.18 -6.74
C PHE A 76 -7.25 -0.79 -7.42
N ARG A 77 -6.77 -1.64 -8.34
CA ARG A 77 -7.58 -2.69 -8.98
C ARG A 77 -8.08 -3.73 -7.98
N PHE A 78 -7.21 -4.18 -7.07
CA PHE A 78 -7.62 -5.05 -5.98
C PHE A 78 -8.70 -4.38 -5.12
N GLY A 79 -8.48 -3.11 -4.74
CA GLY A 79 -9.46 -2.33 -4.00
C GLY A 79 -10.83 -2.23 -4.70
N GLN A 80 -10.84 -2.01 -6.01
CA GLN A 80 -12.08 -1.97 -6.81
C GLN A 80 -12.87 -3.30 -6.81
N SER A 81 -12.22 -4.43 -6.52
CA SER A 81 -12.87 -5.74 -6.43
C SER A 81 -13.53 -6.01 -5.06
N LEU A 82 -13.20 -5.21 -4.05
CA LEU A 82 -13.68 -5.39 -2.67
C LEU A 82 -15.05 -4.74 -2.48
N LYS A 83 -16.02 -5.51 -1.98
CA LYS A 83 -17.40 -5.04 -1.77
C LYS A 83 -17.56 -4.08 -0.60
N ASN A 84 -16.69 -4.18 0.41
CA ASN A 84 -16.79 -3.46 1.68
C ASN A 84 -15.73 -2.35 1.82
N LEU A 85 -15.05 -2.00 0.73
CA LEU A 85 -13.99 -1.01 0.76
C LEU A 85 -14.56 0.39 1.00
N SER A 86 -14.13 1.02 2.09
CA SER A 86 -14.48 2.39 2.46
C SER A 86 -13.41 3.38 2.00
N VAL A 87 -12.12 3.05 2.17
CA VAL A 87 -11.01 3.99 1.93
C VAL A 87 -9.76 3.27 1.43
N ILE A 88 -9.05 3.90 0.48
CA ILE A 88 -7.65 3.60 0.15
C ILE A 88 -6.81 4.83 0.50
N MET A 89 -5.88 4.66 1.43
CA MET A 89 -4.86 5.65 1.78
C MET A 89 -3.57 5.32 1.02
N HIS A 90 -3.26 6.10 -0.01
CA HIS A 90 -1.99 6.00 -0.73
C HIS A 90 -0.97 6.97 -0.16
N VAL A 91 0.19 6.45 0.23
CA VAL A 91 1.32 7.27 0.65
C VAL A 91 2.15 7.62 -0.58
N SER A 92 2.20 8.91 -0.91
CA SER A 92 3.05 9.45 -1.97
C SER A 92 4.18 10.29 -1.38
N THR A 93 4.91 11.02 -2.22
CA THR A 93 6.01 11.90 -1.82
C THR A 93 5.94 13.22 -2.58
N THR A 94 6.56 14.27 -2.04
CA THR A 94 6.64 15.58 -2.72
C THR A 94 7.39 15.51 -4.04
N TYR A 95 8.27 14.52 -4.24
CA TYR A 95 8.95 14.25 -5.52
C TYR A 95 8.00 13.97 -6.69
N SER A 96 6.74 13.63 -6.43
CA SER A 96 5.71 13.50 -7.48
C SER A 96 5.28 14.84 -8.11
N ASN A 97 5.70 15.97 -7.53
CA ASN A 97 5.42 17.33 -8.01
C ASN A 97 6.75 18.09 -8.22
N PRO A 98 7.64 17.61 -9.10
CA PRO A 98 9.00 18.16 -9.23
C PRO A 98 9.03 19.60 -9.76
N ASP A 99 7.93 20.06 -10.34
CA ASP A 99 7.73 21.42 -10.87
C ASP A 99 7.30 22.44 -9.80
N ARG A 100 7.01 21.99 -8.57
CA ARG A 100 6.53 22.85 -7.48
C ARG A 100 7.57 22.99 -6.38
N TYR A 101 7.90 24.23 -6.05
CA TYR A 101 8.87 24.54 -5.00
C TYR A 101 8.29 24.42 -3.58
N GLU A 102 6.98 24.66 -3.44
CA GLU A 102 6.24 24.54 -2.19
C GLU A 102 5.02 23.64 -2.41
N ILE A 103 4.79 22.72 -1.47
CA ILE A 103 3.64 21.81 -1.44
C ILE A 103 2.89 22.07 -0.13
N GLU A 104 1.75 22.74 -0.20
CA GLU A 104 0.87 22.98 0.94
C GLU A 104 -0.01 21.74 1.23
N GLU A 105 -0.45 21.61 2.47
CA GLU A 105 -1.48 20.63 2.84
C GLU A 105 -2.84 21.09 2.28
N MET A 106 -3.36 20.37 1.28
CA MET A 106 -4.61 20.72 0.62
C MET A 106 -5.44 19.49 0.29
N VAL A 107 -6.74 19.56 0.56
CA VAL A 107 -7.72 18.57 0.07
C VAL A 107 -8.04 18.90 -1.39
N THR A 108 -7.51 18.10 -2.32
CA THR A 108 -7.82 18.26 -3.74
C THR A 108 -9.15 17.61 -4.08
N SER A 109 -10.07 18.40 -4.62
CA SER A 109 -11.33 17.87 -5.16
C SER A 109 -11.07 17.33 -6.57
N LEU A 110 -11.17 16.00 -6.73
CA LEU A 110 -11.17 15.40 -8.06
C LEU A 110 -12.49 15.77 -8.75
N LYS A 111 -12.42 16.52 -9.86
CA LYS A 111 -13.57 16.65 -10.77
C LYS A 111 -13.92 15.24 -11.25
N ARG A 112 -15.09 14.71 -10.86
CA ARG A 112 -15.60 13.45 -11.42
C ARG A 112 -15.60 13.59 -12.94
N SER A 113 -14.79 12.78 -13.64
CA SER A 113 -14.98 12.59 -15.08
C SER A 113 -16.37 11.98 -15.27
N ARG A 114 -17.19 12.63 -16.10
CA ARG A 114 -18.49 12.11 -16.52
C ARG A 114 -18.33 10.81 -17.29
#